data_AF-A0A9C9Q396-F1
#
_entry.id   AF-A0A9C9Q396-F1
#
_cell.length_a   1.000
_cell.length_b   1.000
_cell.length_c   1.000
_cell.angle_alpha   90.00
_cell.angle_beta   90.00
_cell.angle_gamma   90.00
#
_symmetry.space_group_name_H-M   'P 1'
#
loop_
_entity.id
_entity.type
_entity.pdbx_description
1 polymer ?
#
loop_
_entity_poly.entity_id
_entity_poly.type
_entity_poly.pdbx_seq_one_letter_code
_entity_poly.pdbx_strand_id
1 'polypeptide(L)'
;MKFTRHLTCLTILLIVALPAMGKPFAVHTDISIRQGNWYPLPVEDMKSAATDTALAEISRGGLFHLIHDDTSMKKSVGLIRLEISLIGPAETAKLTIELNLPDKPTYVSTASISVRNLDHQGIYRAFEHIGKTAAQRLNDKTEALLVEPPLELARAPEPKPEPKKESPAQPTATDAPVQTADDPNLRAAYDQAQRLKRRYQYKKARILFEQVASASGPGDTRLVRLARDYL
;
A
#
# COMPACT_ATOMS: atom_id res chain seq x y z
N MET A 1 41.50 -6.01 57.96
CA MET A 1 40.39 -6.71 57.27
C MET A 1 39.40 -5.62 56.85
N LYS A 2 39.46 -5.15 55.59
CA LYS A 2 38.63 -5.56 54.43
C LYS A 2 37.13 -5.32 54.67
N PHE A 3 36.57 -4.28 54.04
CA PHE A 3 35.50 -4.37 53.02
C PHE A 3 35.08 -2.97 52.53
N THR A 4 35.95 -2.33 51.73
CA THR A 4 35.58 -1.32 50.74
C THR A 4 35.27 -2.07 49.45
N ARG A 5 34.00 -2.28 49.09
CA ARG A 5 33.62 -2.72 47.73
C ARG A 5 32.23 -2.23 47.33
N HIS A 6 32.23 -1.19 46.51
CA HIS A 6 31.40 -1.02 45.31
C HIS A 6 29.90 -1.35 45.46
N LEU A 7 29.14 -0.42 46.02
CA LEU A 7 27.68 -0.36 45.85
C LEU A 7 27.29 0.82 44.94
N THR A 8 28.02 0.97 43.82
CA THR A 8 27.80 2.03 42.83
C THR A 8 28.01 1.46 41.44
N CYS A 9 27.23 0.45 41.02
CA CYS A 9 27.23 0.04 39.61
C CYS A 9 26.09 -0.92 39.25
N LEU A 10 24.82 -0.61 39.54
CA LEU A 10 23.73 -1.34 38.88
C LEU A 10 22.39 -0.59 38.83
N THR A 11 22.40 0.74 38.69
CA THR A 11 21.27 1.40 38.02
C THR A 11 21.46 1.13 36.53
N ILE A 12 20.98 -0.03 36.09
CA ILE A 12 20.86 -0.38 34.68
C ILE A 12 20.09 0.75 34.02
N LEU A 13 20.82 1.43 33.16
CA LEU A 13 20.41 2.44 32.21
C LEU A 13 19.31 1.82 31.33
N LEU A 14 18.06 1.84 31.77
CA LEU A 14 16.91 1.60 30.93
C LEU A 14 16.75 2.83 30.03
N ILE A 15 17.69 3.01 29.08
CA ILE A 15 17.43 3.80 27.89
C ILE A 15 16.34 3.02 27.18
N VAL A 16 15.09 3.40 27.44
CA VAL A 16 14.00 3.17 26.51
C VAL A 16 14.48 3.82 25.23
N ALA A 17 14.94 2.99 24.28
CA ALA A 17 15.13 3.40 22.91
C ALA A 17 13.73 3.71 22.37
N LEU A 18 13.22 4.89 22.73
CA LEU A 18 12.12 5.50 22.02
C LEU A 18 12.65 5.62 20.59
N PRO A 19 12.05 4.93 19.61
CA PRO A 19 12.37 5.24 18.23
C PRO A 19 12.15 6.74 18.10
N ALA A 20 13.19 7.46 17.67
CA ALA A 20 13.06 8.84 17.27
C ALA A 20 12.13 8.83 16.05
N MET A 21 10.81 8.78 16.29
CA MET A 21 9.83 9.00 15.26
C MET A 21 10.12 10.41 14.75
N GLY A 22 10.56 10.50 13.50
CA GLY A 22 10.69 11.78 12.81
C GLY A 22 9.42 12.59 13.00
N LYS A 23 9.53 13.93 12.97
CA LYS A 23 8.38 14.81 13.16
C LYS A 23 7.24 14.38 12.24
N PRO A 24 6.00 14.21 12.76
CA PRO A 24 4.88 13.75 11.95
C PRO A 24 4.64 14.68 10.77
N PHE A 25 4.25 14.11 9.63
CA PHE A 25 3.83 14.87 8.47
C PHE A 25 2.50 15.54 8.76
N ALA A 26 2.48 16.87 8.70
CA ALA A 26 1.26 17.64 8.77
C ALA A 26 0.49 17.49 7.44
N VAL A 27 -0.77 17.10 7.51
CA VAL A 27 -1.60 16.82 6.32
C VAL A 27 -3.01 17.40 6.46
N HIS A 28 -3.53 17.98 5.38
CA HIS A 28 -4.94 18.34 5.24
C HIS A 28 -5.75 17.19 4.66
N THR A 29 -7.06 17.20 4.89
CA THR A 29 -7.99 16.19 4.38
C THR A 29 -8.98 16.79 3.40
N ASP A 30 -9.05 16.23 2.20
CA ASP A 30 -10.05 16.51 1.18
C ASP A 30 -10.95 15.28 1.02
N ILE A 31 -12.26 15.43 1.19
CA ILE A 31 -13.20 14.31 1.20
C ILE A 31 -14.26 14.52 0.13
N SER A 32 -14.37 13.55 -0.77
CA SER A 32 -15.38 13.54 -1.84
C SER A 32 -16.13 12.22 -1.88
N ILE A 33 -17.41 12.29 -2.26
CA ILE A 33 -18.24 11.12 -2.53
C ILE A 33 -18.86 11.25 -3.92
N ARG A 34 -18.66 10.21 -4.74
CA ARG A 34 -19.26 10.05 -6.06
C ARG A 34 -20.28 8.93 -5.99
N GLN A 35 -21.53 9.30 -6.17
CA GLN A 35 -22.65 8.37 -6.25
C GLN A 35 -23.48 8.74 -7.48
N GLY A 36 -23.94 7.73 -8.21
CA GLY A 36 -24.94 7.92 -9.26
C GLY A 36 -26.34 8.04 -8.64
N ASN A 37 -27.32 7.38 -9.25
CA ASN A 37 -28.71 7.36 -8.74
C ASN A 37 -28.96 6.22 -7.73
N TRP A 38 -27.95 5.84 -6.94
CA TRP A 38 -28.04 4.70 -6.02
C TRP A 38 -27.58 5.10 -4.62
N TYR A 39 -28.47 4.90 -3.65
CA TYR A 39 -28.37 5.42 -2.28
C TYR A 39 -28.74 4.30 -1.28
N PRO A 40 -27.81 3.38 -0.97
CA PRO A 40 -28.08 2.29 -0.05
C PRO A 40 -28.16 2.76 1.42
N LEU A 41 -27.64 3.95 1.74
CA LEU A 41 -27.69 4.63 3.04
C LEU A 41 -27.67 6.16 2.83
N PRO A 42 -27.97 6.96 3.88
CA PRO A 42 -27.71 8.40 3.87
C PRO A 42 -26.25 8.69 3.54
N VAL A 43 -26.03 9.74 2.73
CA VAL A 43 -24.70 10.13 2.23
C VAL A 43 -23.73 10.41 3.37
N GLU A 44 -24.18 11.10 4.41
CA GLU A 44 -23.37 11.44 5.58
C GLU A 44 -22.97 10.21 6.39
N ASP A 45 -23.84 9.20 6.50
CA ASP A 45 -23.53 7.96 7.21
C ASP A 45 -22.44 7.17 6.48
N MET A 46 -22.54 7.07 5.16
CA MET A 46 -21.53 6.40 4.33
C MET A 46 -20.20 7.15 4.37
N LYS A 47 -20.25 8.48 4.32
CA LYS A 47 -19.09 9.36 4.36
C LYS A 47 -18.36 9.22 5.69
N SER A 48 -19.04 9.48 6.81
CA SER A 48 -18.48 9.37 8.17
C SER A 48 -17.91 7.97 8.46
N ALA A 49 -18.67 6.90 8.19
CA ALA A 49 -18.23 5.53 8.45
C ALA A 49 -16.89 5.22 7.76
N ALA A 50 -16.74 5.61 6.49
CA ALA A 50 -15.52 5.38 5.74
C ALA A 50 -14.39 6.34 6.14
N THR A 51 -14.68 7.63 6.29
CA THR A 51 -13.65 8.65 6.51
C THR A 51 -13.11 8.63 7.91
N ASP A 52 -13.97 8.53 8.92
CA ASP A 52 -13.55 8.60 10.32
C ASP A 52 -12.70 7.37 10.65
N THR A 53 -13.13 6.20 10.17
CA THR A 53 -12.36 4.96 10.31
C THR A 53 -11.02 5.04 9.57
N ALA A 54 -11.00 5.57 8.33
CA ALA A 54 -9.76 5.71 7.57
C ALA A 54 -8.78 6.69 8.24
N LEU A 55 -9.26 7.86 8.67
CA LEU A 55 -8.44 8.89 9.32
C LEU A 55 -7.92 8.45 10.69
N ALA A 56 -8.73 7.75 11.48
CA ALA A 56 -8.30 7.13 12.74
C ALA A 56 -7.21 6.07 12.51
N GLU A 57 -7.31 5.29 11.43
CA GLU A 57 -6.30 4.28 11.08
C GLU A 57 -5.00 4.92 10.55
N ILE A 58 -5.10 5.95 9.69
CA ILE A 58 -3.94 6.69 9.16
C ILE A 58 -3.14 7.35 10.30
N SER A 59 -3.85 7.98 11.24
CA SER A 59 -3.20 8.67 12.36
C SER A 59 -2.68 7.74 13.46
N ARG A 60 -3.11 6.47 13.50
CA ARG A 60 -2.73 5.52 14.56
C ARG A 60 -1.22 5.31 14.67
N GLY A 61 -0.51 5.30 13.53
CA GLY A 61 0.94 5.09 13.50
C GLY A 61 1.75 6.31 13.92
N GLY A 62 1.12 7.45 14.19
CA GLY A 62 1.80 8.69 14.58
C GLY A 62 2.60 9.36 13.45
N LEU A 63 2.64 8.77 12.25
CA LEU A 63 3.36 9.32 11.09
C LEU A 63 2.68 10.58 10.52
N PHE A 64 1.36 10.68 10.67
CA PHE A 64 0.56 11.76 10.09
C PHE A 64 -0.19 12.52 11.18
N HIS A 65 -0.13 13.85 11.12
CA HIS A 65 -0.89 14.77 11.96
C HIS A 65 -1.93 15.50 11.11
N LEU A 66 -3.21 15.28 11.41
CA LEU A 66 -4.34 15.82 10.65
C LEU A 66 -4.62 17.28 11.05
N ILE A 67 -4.46 18.21 10.12
CA ILE A 67 -4.74 19.64 10.32
C ILE A 67 -6.16 19.95 9.83
N HIS A 68 -6.94 20.62 10.69
CA HIS A 68 -8.34 20.97 10.44
C HIS A 68 -8.55 22.44 10.03
N ASP A 69 -7.50 23.29 10.08
CA ASP A 69 -7.59 24.71 9.73
C ASP A 69 -7.32 24.97 8.23
N ASP A 70 -8.31 25.51 7.52
CA ASP A 70 -8.26 25.86 6.09
C ASP A 70 -7.39 27.10 5.77
N THR A 71 -6.89 27.81 6.78
CA THR A 71 -6.40 29.19 6.62
C THR A 71 -5.01 29.33 5.99
N SER A 72 -4.28 28.23 5.75
CA SER A 72 -3.06 28.31 4.95
C SER A 72 -2.64 26.92 4.48
N MET A 73 -3.00 26.56 3.25
CA MET A 73 -2.27 25.52 2.51
C MET A 73 -0.84 26.02 2.26
N LYS A 74 0.00 25.99 3.30
CA LYS A 74 1.42 26.24 3.16
C LYS A 74 1.98 25.15 2.27
N LYS A 75 2.88 25.52 1.36
CA LYS A 75 3.53 24.63 0.39
C LYS A 75 4.23 23.41 1.02
N SER A 76 4.42 23.41 2.34
CA SER A 76 5.03 22.37 3.16
C SER A 76 4.03 21.42 3.84
N VAL A 77 2.71 21.55 3.60
CA VAL A 77 1.68 20.69 4.19
C VAL A 77 1.23 19.68 3.15
N GLY A 78 1.13 18.41 3.54
CA GLY A 78 0.63 17.35 2.67
C GLY A 78 -0.89 17.36 2.52
N LEU A 79 -1.41 16.61 1.57
CA LEU A 79 -2.83 16.45 1.31
C LEU A 79 -3.20 14.97 1.27
N ILE A 80 -4.19 14.59 2.07
CA ILE A 80 -4.87 13.30 1.99
C ILE A 80 -6.23 13.53 1.33
N ARG A 81 -6.44 12.94 0.16
CA ARG A 81 -7.73 12.91 -0.52
C ARG A 81 -8.42 11.56 -0.32
N LEU A 82 -9.64 11.58 0.19
CA LEU A 82 -10.50 10.41 0.34
C LEU A 82 -11.64 10.50 -0.69
N GLU A 83 -11.66 9.59 -1.65
CA GLU A 83 -12.70 9.50 -2.68
C GLU A 83 -13.53 8.23 -2.49
N ILE A 84 -14.77 8.42 -2.04
CA ILE A 84 -15.76 7.35 -1.91
C ILE A 84 -16.51 7.24 -3.24
N SER A 85 -16.65 6.02 -3.78
CA SER A 85 -17.43 5.75 -4.99
C SER A 85 -18.45 4.64 -4.75
N LEU A 86 -19.70 4.90 -5.12
CA LEU A 86 -20.76 3.90 -5.18
C LEU A 86 -21.03 3.49 -6.62
N ILE A 87 -20.87 2.19 -6.91
CA ILE A 87 -21.03 1.63 -8.25
C ILE A 87 -22.34 0.82 -8.28
N GLY A 88 -23.44 1.49 -8.65
CA GLY A 88 -24.80 0.93 -8.65
C GLY A 88 -24.95 -0.42 -9.37
N PRO A 89 -24.57 -0.55 -10.66
CA PRO A 89 -24.73 -1.81 -11.38
C PRO A 89 -23.96 -3.00 -10.78
N ALA A 90 -22.88 -2.73 -10.03
CA ALA A 90 -22.07 -3.74 -9.36
C ALA A 90 -22.41 -3.88 -7.87
N GLU A 91 -23.32 -3.06 -7.34
CA GLU A 91 -23.65 -2.92 -5.92
C GLU A 91 -22.38 -2.93 -5.06
N THR A 92 -21.42 -2.07 -5.42
CA THR A 92 -20.08 -2.06 -4.83
C THR A 92 -19.76 -0.69 -4.25
N ALA A 93 -19.28 -0.70 -3.02
CA ALA A 93 -18.67 0.45 -2.37
C ALA A 93 -17.15 0.41 -2.58
N LYS A 94 -16.55 1.55 -2.89
CA LYS A 94 -15.10 1.72 -3.08
C LYS A 94 -14.64 2.97 -2.35
N LEU A 95 -13.49 2.88 -1.69
CA LEU A 95 -12.77 4.02 -1.16
C LEU A 95 -11.37 4.04 -1.77
N THR A 96 -10.99 5.19 -2.33
CA THR A 96 -9.62 5.50 -2.74
C THR A 96 -9.06 6.56 -1.79
N ILE A 97 -7.85 6.34 -1.28
CA ILE A 97 -7.09 7.31 -0.49
C ILE A 97 -5.83 7.67 -1.26
N GLU A 98 -5.62 8.95 -1.51
CA GLU A 98 -4.43 9.51 -2.14
C GLU A 98 -3.71 10.41 -1.14
N LEU A 99 -2.42 10.20 -0.96
CA LEU A 99 -1.55 11.01 -0.11
C LEU A 99 -0.51 11.70 -0.99
N ASN A 100 -0.52 13.02 -0.96
CA ASN A 100 0.47 13.88 -1.57
C ASN A 100 1.28 14.56 -0.47
N LEU A 101 2.57 14.24 -0.36
CA LEU A 101 3.49 14.92 0.53
C LEU A 101 4.45 15.78 -0.30
N PRO A 102 4.85 16.98 0.17
CA PRO A 102 5.88 17.77 -0.49
C PRO A 102 7.17 16.96 -0.66
N ASP A 103 7.79 17.03 -1.84
CA ASP A 103 9.06 16.37 -2.17
C ASP A 103 9.08 14.84 -1.98
N LYS A 104 7.91 14.19 -1.98
CA LYS A 104 7.75 12.73 -1.94
C LYS A 104 6.84 12.25 -3.08
N PRO A 105 6.93 10.97 -3.47
CA PRO A 105 5.97 10.37 -4.38
C PRO A 105 4.54 10.46 -3.85
N THR A 106 3.56 10.49 -4.76
CA THR A 106 2.16 10.31 -4.41
C THR A 106 1.90 8.84 -4.04
N TYR A 107 1.24 8.61 -2.91
CA TYR A 107 0.84 7.28 -2.47
C TYR A 107 -0.66 7.10 -2.67
N VAL A 108 -1.08 6.02 -3.31
CA VAL A 108 -2.51 5.73 -3.53
C VAL A 108 -2.84 4.37 -2.98
N SER A 109 -3.96 4.27 -2.27
CA SER A 109 -4.53 3.03 -1.76
C SER A 109 -6.00 2.95 -2.10
N THR A 110 -6.51 1.75 -2.36
CA THR A 110 -7.93 1.53 -2.67
C THR A 110 -8.40 0.27 -1.98
N ALA A 111 -9.64 0.32 -1.47
CA ALA A 111 -10.39 -0.84 -1.03
C ALA A 111 -11.80 -0.79 -1.60
N SER A 112 -12.37 -1.95 -1.88
CA SER A 112 -13.75 -2.07 -2.38
C SER A 112 -14.39 -3.34 -1.86
N ILE A 113 -15.70 -3.30 -1.68
CA ILE A 113 -16.50 -4.41 -1.19
C ILE A 113 -17.88 -4.40 -1.84
N SER A 114 -18.41 -5.58 -2.16
CA SER A 114 -19.80 -5.70 -2.58
C SER A 114 -20.70 -5.51 -1.37
N VAL A 115 -21.75 -4.72 -1.54
CA VAL A 115 -22.80 -4.51 -0.52
C VAL A 115 -24.12 -5.18 -0.92
N ARG A 116 -24.08 -6.04 -1.94
CA ARG A 116 -25.22 -6.84 -2.37
C ARG A 116 -25.73 -7.69 -1.21
N ASN A 117 -27.06 -7.73 -1.05
CA ASN A 117 -27.75 -8.50 -0.01
C ASN A 117 -27.35 -8.14 1.44
N LEU A 118 -26.71 -6.99 1.66
CA LEU A 118 -26.47 -6.47 3.00
C LEU A 118 -27.66 -5.64 3.45
N ASP A 119 -27.97 -5.72 4.75
CA ASP A 119 -28.91 -4.81 5.39
C ASP A 119 -28.23 -3.46 5.68
N HIS A 120 -28.99 -2.50 6.23
CA HIS A 120 -28.48 -1.15 6.50
C HIS A 120 -27.21 -1.18 7.38
N GLN A 121 -27.19 -2.02 8.43
CA GLN A 121 -26.04 -2.12 9.31
C GLN A 121 -24.85 -2.81 8.62
N GLY A 122 -25.10 -3.82 7.81
CA GLY A 122 -24.08 -4.49 6.99
C GLY A 122 -23.43 -3.54 5.99
N ILE A 123 -24.23 -2.69 5.34
CA ILE A 123 -23.72 -1.65 4.43
C ILE A 123 -22.84 -0.65 5.22
N TYR A 124 -23.28 -0.19 6.39
CA TYR A 124 -22.50 0.72 7.23
C TYR A 124 -21.13 0.12 7.59
N ARG A 125 -21.12 -1.13 8.08
CA ARG A 125 -19.88 -1.87 8.40
C ARG A 125 -19.01 -2.09 7.18
N ALA A 126 -19.59 -2.22 5.99
CA ALA A 126 -18.84 -2.32 4.75
C ALA A 126 -18.06 -1.02 4.45
N PHE A 127 -18.65 0.15 4.73
CA PHE A 127 -17.95 1.44 4.64
C PHE A 127 -16.82 1.58 5.68
N GLU A 128 -17.06 1.18 6.93
CA GLU A 128 -15.99 1.11 7.94
C GLU A 128 -14.85 0.20 7.48
N HIS A 129 -15.19 -0.96 6.93
CA HIS A 129 -14.23 -1.96 6.50
C HIS A 129 -13.34 -1.47 5.35
N ILE A 130 -13.92 -0.84 4.31
CA ILE A 130 -13.11 -0.25 3.22
C ILE A 130 -12.28 0.93 3.72
N GLY A 131 -12.81 1.73 4.67
CA GLY A 131 -12.10 2.80 5.37
C GLY A 131 -10.81 2.29 6.00
N LYS A 132 -10.95 1.33 6.91
CA LYS A 132 -9.85 0.67 7.61
C LYS A 132 -8.85 0.04 6.63
N THR A 133 -9.35 -0.75 5.67
CA THR A 133 -8.49 -1.53 4.77
C THR A 133 -7.66 -0.63 3.84
N ALA A 134 -8.28 0.42 3.28
CA ALA A 134 -7.56 1.36 2.43
C ALA A 134 -6.50 2.12 3.22
N ALA A 135 -6.81 2.54 4.45
CA ALA A 135 -5.88 3.23 5.34
C ALA A 135 -4.70 2.34 5.77
N GLN A 136 -4.94 1.09 6.16
CA GLN A 136 -3.89 0.13 6.49
C GLN A 136 -2.90 -0.04 5.33
N ARG A 137 -3.43 -0.29 4.13
CA ARG A 137 -2.61 -0.39 2.91
C ARG A 137 -1.84 0.89 2.58
N LEU A 138 -2.33 2.07 2.99
CA LEU A 138 -1.60 3.32 2.82
C LEU A 138 -0.46 3.44 3.84
N ASN A 139 -0.71 3.08 5.09
CA ASN A 139 0.32 3.05 6.14
C ASN A 139 1.45 2.08 5.78
N ASP A 140 1.13 0.88 5.29
CA ASP A 140 2.12 -0.10 4.85
C ASP A 140 3.02 0.45 3.73
N LYS A 141 2.44 1.25 2.81
CA LYS A 141 3.20 1.89 1.71
C LYS A 141 4.07 3.05 2.18
N THR A 142 3.68 3.69 3.27
CA THR A 142 4.36 4.88 3.81
C THR A 142 5.31 4.54 4.95
N GLU A 143 5.36 3.29 5.41
CA GLU A 143 6.30 2.79 6.43
C GLU A 143 7.75 3.08 6.06
N ALA A 144 8.11 2.98 4.76
CA ALA A 144 9.44 3.31 4.28
C ALA A 144 9.85 4.79 4.50
N LEU A 145 8.91 5.70 4.77
CA LEU A 145 9.21 7.09 5.13
C LEU A 145 9.78 7.24 6.55
N LEU A 146 9.63 6.22 7.40
CA LEU A 146 10.18 6.21 8.76
C LEU A 146 11.69 5.91 8.81
N VAL A 147 12.26 5.40 7.72
CA VAL A 147 13.68 5.08 7.62
C VAL A 147 14.39 6.25 6.94
N GLU A 148 15.05 7.11 7.72
CA GLU A 148 16.00 8.07 7.13
C GLU A 148 17.13 7.28 6.43
N PRO A 149 17.48 7.60 5.17
CA PRO A 149 18.67 7.00 4.57
C PRO A 149 19.91 7.43 5.38
N PRO A 150 20.85 6.53 5.69
CA PRO A 150 22.08 6.90 6.38
C PRO A 150 22.81 8.00 5.60
N LEU A 151 23.16 9.08 6.31
CA LEU A 151 24.00 10.19 5.86
C LEU A 151 25.44 9.70 5.60
N GLU A 152 25.66 8.89 4.56
CA GLU A 152 27.01 8.42 4.22
C GLU A 152 27.25 8.28 2.69
N LEU A 153 26.66 9.16 1.88
CA LEU A 153 26.96 9.27 0.44
C LEU A 153 27.24 10.71 -0.03
N ALA A 154 27.79 11.55 0.84
CA ALA A 154 28.25 12.90 0.51
C ALA A 154 29.78 12.98 0.26
N ARG A 155 30.39 11.94 -0.32
CA ARG A 155 31.74 12.03 -0.89
C ARG A 155 31.77 11.44 -2.28
N ALA A 156 31.54 12.31 -3.26
CA ALA A 156 31.89 12.04 -4.65
C ALA A 156 33.42 11.88 -4.76
N PRO A 157 33.95 10.82 -5.39
CA PRO A 157 35.30 10.85 -5.94
C PRO A 157 35.28 11.50 -7.33
N GLU A 158 36.27 12.36 -7.60
CA GLU A 158 36.46 13.12 -8.84
C GLU A 158 36.56 12.25 -10.11
N PRO A 159 36.19 12.78 -11.30
CA PRO A 159 36.19 12.04 -12.56
C PRO A 159 37.53 12.18 -13.31
N LYS A 160 38.06 11.07 -13.86
CA LYS A 160 39.10 11.05 -14.91
C LYS A 160 38.88 9.87 -15.87
N PRO A 161 39.37 9.94 -17.13
CA PRO A 161 38.52 10.14 -18.30
C PRO A 161 38.20 8.85 -19.09
N GLU A 162 37.07 8.91 -19.80
CA GLU A 162 36.52 7.89 -20.69
C GLU A 162 37.45 7.49 -21.85
N PRO A 163 37.25 6.27 -22.38
CA PRO A 163 37.17 6.11 -23.82
C PRO A 163 35.82 5.51 -24.28
N LYS A 164 35.09 6.36 -25.00
CA LYS A 164 34.23 6.14 -26.18
C LYS A 164 33.20 5.00 -26.22
N LYS A 165 31.96 5.44 -26.01
CA LYS A 165 30.73 5.22 -26.82
C LYS A 165 30.44 3.79 -27.31
N GLU A 166 29.51 3.16 -26.60
CA GLU A 166 28.39 2.46 -27.23
C GLU A 166 27.11 2.77 -26.42
N SER A 167 26.02 3.10 -27.10
CA SER A 167 24.76 3.59 -26.55
C SER A 167 23.62 3.01 -27.39
N PRO A 168 22.39 2.77 -26.90
CA PRO A 168 21.89 2.79 -25.52
C PRO A 168 21.21 1.46 -25.10
N ALA A 169 21.26 1.09 -23.82
CA ALA A 169 20.35 0.09 -23.25
C ALA A 169 19.54 0.69 -22.09
N GLN A 170 18.22 0.66 -22.28
CA GLN A 170 17.14 1.10 -21.40
C GLN A 170 16.98 0.15 -20.18
N PRO A 171 16.26 0.56 -19.11
CA PRO A 171 16.56 0.30 -17.71
C PRO A 171 16.08 -1.04 -17.16
N THR A 172 16.83 -1.50 -16.17
CA THR A 172 16.62 -2.69 -15.35
C THR A 172 15.34 -2.57 -14.52
N ALA A 173 14.26 -3.16 -15.03
CA ALA A 173 13.15 -3.59 -14.20
C ALA A 173 13.59 -4.79 -13.37
N THR A 174 13.54 -4.68 -12.03
CA THR A 174 13.57 -5.85 -11.14
C THR A 174 12.19 -6.53 -11.17
N ASP A 175 11.85 -7.07 -12.34
CA ASP A 175 10.95 -8.20 -12.52
C ASP A 175 11.87 -9.34 -12.98
N ALA A 176 12.44 -10.08 -12.04
CA ALA A 176 13.13 -11.30 -12.40
C ALA A 176 12.10 -12.21 -13.10
N PRO A 177 12.33 -12.63 -14.36
CA PRO A 177 11.45 -13.58 -15.02
C PRO A 177 11.45 -14.85 -14.19
N VAL A 178 10.25 -15.38 -13.90
CA VAL A 178 10.09 -16.75 -13.41
C VAL A 178 10.90 -17.60 -14.39
N GLN A 179 11.96 -18.24 -13.88
CA GLN A 179 12.63 -19.32 -14.61
C GLN A 179 11.67 -20.51 -14.58
N THR A 180 10.56 -20.40 -15.33
CA THR A 180 9.84 -21.57 -15.81
C THR A 180 10.85 -22.32 -16.65
N ALA A 181 11.41 -23.38 -16.07
CA ALA A 181 12.40 -24.27 -16.65
C ALA A 181 12.12 -24.47 -18.14
N ASP A 182 13.04 -24.04 -19.00
CA ASP A 182 13.35 -24.33 -20.42
C ASP A 182 12.28 -24.85 -21.41
N ASP A 183 10.99 -24.89 -21.08
CA ASP A 183 9.92 -25.43 -21.92
C ASP A 183 9.11 -24.29 -22.56
N PRO A 184 9.23 -24.09 -23.90
CA PRO A 184 8.50 -23.03 -24.61
C PRO A 184 6.98 -23.17 -24.51
N ASN A 185 6.46 -24.38 -24.26
CA ASN A 185 5.02 -24.60 -24.12
C ASN A 185 4.47 -24.07 -22.79
N LEU A 186 5.27 -24.11 -21.70
CA LEU A 186 4.87 -23.60 -20.40
C LEU A 186 4.81 -22.08 -20.36
N ARG A 187 5.76 -21.42 -21.04
CA ARG A 187 5.77 -19.96 -21.19
C ARG A 187 4.56 -19.46 -21.97
N ALA A 188 4.21 -20.13 -23.08
CA ALA A 188 3.02 -19.81 -23.86
C ALA A 188 1.71 -19.94 -23.05
N ALA A 189 1.60 -21.00 -22.23
CA ALA A 189 0.46 -21.21 -21.34
C ALA A 189 0.34 -20.12 -20.26
N TYR A 190 1.46 -19.69 -19.68
CA TYR A 190 1.49 -18.58 -18.71
C TYR A 190 1.04 -17.25 -19.32
N ASP A 191 1.56 -16.91 -20.50
CA ASP A 191 1.19 -15.66 -21.19
C ASP A 191 -0.28 -15.66 -21.65
N GLN A 192 -0.82 -16.84 -22.00
CA GLN A 192 -2.24 -17.00 -22.29
C GLN A 192 -3.09 -16.84 -21.03
N ALA A 193 -2.66 -17.36 -19.89
CA ALA A 193 -3.33 -17.18 -18.61
C ALA A 193 -3.39 -15.70 -18.19
N GLN A 194 -2.28 -14.97 -18.35
CA GLN A 194 -2.23 -13.52 -18.10
C GLN A 194 -3.17 -12.72 -19.01
N ARG A 195 -3.28 -13.09 -20.29
CA ARG A 195 -4.23 -12.45 -21.23
C ARG A 195 -5.69 -12.71 -20.86
N LEU A 196 -6.02 -13.92 -20.40
CA LEU A 196 -7.37 -14.26 -19.92
C LEU A 196 -7.72 -13.52 -18.62
N LYS A 197 -6.75 -13.32 -17.73
CA LYS A 197 -6.89 -12.49 -16.53
C LYS A 197 -7.25 -11.04 -16.87
N ARG A 198 -6.58 -10.43 -17.87
CA ARG A 198 -6.89 -9.07 -18.35
C ARG A 198 -8.28 -8.95 -18.98
N ARG A 199 -8.86 -10.07 -19.43
CA ARG A 199 -10.20 -10.14 -20.05
C ARG A 199 -11.29 -10.63 -19.08
N TYR A 200 -11.01 -10.65 -17.78
CA TYR A 200 -11.94 -11.07 -16.72
C TYR A 200 -12.42 -12.54 -16.85
N GLN A 201 -11.71 -13.38 -17.60
CA GLN A 201 -12.03 -14.81 -17.78
C GLN A 201 -11.29 -15.69 -16.76
N TYR A 202 -11.51 -15.40 -15.47
CA TYR A 202 -10.73 -15.94 -14.36
C TYR A 202 -10.77 -17.47 -14.25
N LYS A 203 -11.93 -18.10 -14.50
CA LYS A 203 -12.04 -19.58 -14.47
C LYS A 203 -11.12 -20.24 -15.49
N LYS A 204 -10.96 -19.65 -16.68
CA LYS A 204 -10.08 -20.16 -17.73
C LYS A 204 -8.61 -19.85 -17.45
N ALA A 205 -8.33 -18.65 -16.92
CA ALA A 205 -6.98 -18.27 -16.49
C ALA A 205 -6.45 -19.20 -15.38
N ARG A 206 -7.32 -19.57 -14.42
CA ARG A 206 -6.98 -20.48 -13.31
C ARG A 206 -6.51 -21.84 -13.81
N ILE A 207 -7.25 -22.47 -14.72
CA ILE A 207 -6.90 -23.79 -15.27
C ILE A 207 -5.50 -23.76 -15.91
N LEU A 208 -5.18 -22.68 -16.63
CA LEU A 208 -3.85 -22.53 -17.23
C LEU A 208 -2.75 -22.29 -16.18
N PHE A 209 -3.01 -21.50 -15.13
CA PHE A 209 -2.04 -21.33 -14.04
C PHE A 209 -1.80 -22.64 -13.27
N GLU A 210 -2.84 -23.44 -13.04
CA GLU A 210 -2.73 -24.77 -12.42
C GLU A 210 -1.93 -25.74 -13.29
N GLN A 211 -2.12 -25.68 -14.62
CA GLN A 211 -1.37 -26.50 -15.58
C GLN A 211 0.12 -26.11 -15.61
N VAL A 212 0.43 -24.81 -15.62
CA VAL A 212 1.82 -24.31 -15.54
C VAL A 212 2.46 -24.70 -14.21
N ALA A 213 1.74 -24.51 -13.09
CA ALA A 213 2.24 -24.85 -11.76
C ALA A 213 2.51 -26.36 -11.59
N SER A 214 1.69 -27.22 -12.19
CA SER A 214 1.85 -28.68 -12.12
C SER A 214 3.03 -29.18 -12.95
N ALA A 215 3.34 -28.51 -14.06
CA ALA A 215 4.42 -28.89 -14.97
C ALA A 215 5.79 -28.32 -14.57
N SER A 216 5.82 -27.21 -13.83
CA SER A 216 7.07 -26.59 -13.34
C SER A 216 7.67 -27.25 -12.08
N GLY A 217 7.12 -28.38 -11.64
CA GLY A 217 7.61 -29.16 -10.49
C GLY A 217 7.14 -28.65 -9.12
N PRO A 218 7.32 -29.45 -8.05
CA PRO A 218 6.82 -29.15 -6.71
C PRO A 218 7.70 -28.08 -6.05
N GLY A 219 7.54 -26.83 -6.47
CA GLY A 219 8.37 -25.74 -5.95
C GLY A 219 7.87 -24.33 -6.22
N ASP A 220 6.97 -24.11 -7.19
CA ASP A 220 6.56 -22.73 -7.49
C ASP A 220 5.35 -22.29 -6.67
N THR A 221 5.59 -22.14 -5.36
CA THR A 221 4.64 -21.67 -4.34
C THR A 221 3.92 -20.37 -4.74
N ARG A 222 4.50 -19.58 -5.66
CA ARG A 222 3.95 -18.33 -6.19
C ARG A 222 2.85 -18.57 -7.23
N LEU A 223 2.99 -19.58 -8.09
CA LEU A 223 1.97 -19.94 -9.09
C LEU A 223 0.76 -20.63 -8.46
N VAL A 224 1.00 -21.49 -7.46
CA VAL A 224 -0.06 -22.12 -6.66
C VAL A 224 -0.86 -21.06 -5.89
N ARG A 225 -0.19 -20.02 -5.37
CA ARG A 225 -0.85 -18.88 -4.72
C ARG A 225 -1.69 -18.07 -5.71
N LEU A 226 -1.16 -17.77 -6.90
CA LEU A 226 -1.91 -17.11 -7.98
C LEU A 226 -3.14 -17.91 -8.44
N ALA A 227 -3.11 -19.24 -8.40
CA ALA A 227 -4.27 -20.08 -8.71
C ALA A 227 -5.30 -20.11 -7.56
N ARG A 228 -4.85 -20.06 -6.31
CA ARG A 228 -5.71 -20.10 -5.10
C ARG A 228 -6.30 -18.75 -4.69
N ASP A 229 -5.68 -17.63 -5.05
CA ASP A 229 -6.17 -16.27 -4.76
C ASP A 229 -7.52 -15.91 -5.45
N TYR A 230 -8.17 -16.87 -6.12
CA TYR A 230 -9.46 -16.70 -6.81
C TYR A 230 -10.50 -17.77 -6.42
N LEU A 231 -10.42 -18.31 -5.19
CA LEU A 231 -11.57 -18.89 -4.47
C LEU A 231 -12.42 -17.74 -3.88
#